data_AF-A0A2E5EKM8-F1
#
_entry.id   AF-A0A2E5EKM8-F1
#
_cell.length_a   1.000
_cell.length_b   1.000
_cell.length_c   1.000
_cell.angle_alpha   90.00
_cell.angle_beta   90.00
_cell.angle_gamma   90.00
#
_symmetry.space_group_name_H-M   'P 1'
#
loop_
_entity.id
_entity.type
_entity.pdbx_description
1 polymer ?
#
loop_
_entity_poly.entity_id
_entity_poly.type
_entity_poly.pdbx_seq_one_letter_code
_entity_poly.pdbx_strand_id
1 'polypeptide(L)'
;MQPKRIAILGSILVGIPLILSVLWAPQRSVGIPYPANNGYEDFLRAVPLVSKSIPELHSTNVTEWQSFITSNRVAMTHVRAGLGKSCLSSNRYDFKTTDLISMIGAFKYIGHTFRAEAIVALHEDRTNDAVAATMEGMRFANESSRGGVIIEASLAMAVEKIVLERFTPTIADLDQGNTAFALSNLLKLDESAPAIEGFFEREEQVRHQFADRWQYLLYRVGVGRKTIRDNEDRFRKAFQQSVVKRKKVVIRLAKRMHELTHGKPAASWSDVVPEFVPAPLIDPSTERPVRFTP
;
A
#
# COMPACT_ATOMS: atom_id res chain seq x y z
N MET A 1 11.83 -63.38 5.66
CA MET A 1 11.51 -62.21 6.52
C MET A 1 10.02 -61.93 6.42
N GLN A 2 9.31 -61.84 7.55
CA GLN A 2 7.86 -61.58 7.53
C GLN A 2 7.57 -60.18 6.93
N PRO A 3 6.58 -60.04 6.05
CA PRO A 3 6.28 -58.77 5.35
C PRO A 3 6.05 -57.59 6.30
N LYS A 4 5.56 -57.86 7.53
CA LYS A 4 5.41 -56.87 8.60
C LYS A 4 6.74 -56.22 9.02
N ARG A 5 7.85 -56.97 9.03
CA ARG A 5 9.18 -56.44 9.42
C ARG A 5 9.77 -55.52 8.35
N ILE A 6 9.50 -55.81 7.07
CA ILE A 6 9.96 -54.98 5.94
C ILE A 6 9.19 -53.64 5.92
N ALA A 7 7.88 -53.66 6.18
CA ALA A 7 7.07 -52.45 6.27
C ALA A 7 7.50 -51.52 7.43
N ILE A 8 7.81 -52.07 8.60
CA ILE A 8 8.27 -51.29 9.76
C ILE A 8 9.64 -50.65 9.48
N LEU A 9 10.58 -51.41 8.90
CA LEU A 9 11.90 -50.89 8.51
C LEU A 9 11.81 -49.79 7.45
N GLY A 10 10.93 -49.92 6.45
CA GLY A 10 10.69 -48.88 5.45
C GLY A 10 10.09 -47.60 6.05
N SER A 11 9.18 -47.74 7.02
CA SER A 11 8.57 -46.61 7.73
C SER A 11 9.60 -45.81 8.53
N ILE A 12 10.53 -46.50 9.18
CA ILE A 12 11.61 -45.89 9.99
C ILE A 12 12.64 -45.20 9.09
N LEU A 13 13.02 -45.84 7.98
CA LEU A 13 14.02 -45.32 7.03
C LEU A 13 13.58 -44.04 6.33
N VAL A 14 12.28 -43.83 6.12
CA VAL A 14 11.74 -42.60 5.51
C VAL A 14 11.28 -41.60 6.58
N GLY A 15 10.69 -42.08 7.67
CA GLY A 15 10.13 -41.23 8.72
C GLY A 15 11.20 -40.48 9.51
N ILE A 16 12.30 -41.13 9.89
CA ILE A 16 13.34 -40.50 10.72
C ILE A 16 14.10 -39.39 9.96
N PRO A 17 14.55 -39.56 8.70
CA PRO A 17 15.18 -38.48 7.95
C PRO A 17 14.23 -37.30 7.68
N LEU A 18 12.94 -37.57 7.50
CA LEU A 18 11.94 -36.53 7.35
C LEU A 18 11.78 -35.74 8.66
N ILE A 19 11.72 -36.41 9.80
CA ILE A 19 11.64 -35.76 11.12
C ILE A 19 12.93 -34.99 11.42
N LEU A 20 14.10 -35.57 11.16
CA LEU A 20 15.39 -34.92 11.41
C LEU A 20 15.64 -33.73 10.49
N SER A 21 15.29 -33.80 9.21
CA SER A 21 15.37 -32.65 8.30
C SER A 21 14.44 -31.52 8.71
N VAL A 22 13.25 -31.87 9.22
CA VAL A 22 12.35 -30.90 9.85
C VAL A 22 12.97 -30.33 11.10
N LEU A 23 13.62 -31.09 11.98
CA LEU A 23 14.19 -30.59 13.25
C LEU A 23 15.48 -29.77 13.06
N TRP A 24 16.35 -30.13 12.11
CA TRP A 24 17.67 -29.54 11.91
C TRP A 24 17.74 -28.41 10.88
N ALA A 25 16.65 -28.08 10.18
CA ALA A 25 16.66 -26.90 9.32
C ALA A 25 16.99 -25.65 10.18
N PRO A 26 18.01 -24.85 9.83
CA PRO A 26 18.40 -23.70 10.64
C PRO A 26 17.26 -22.69 10.72
N GLN A 27 16.89 -22.28 11.94
CA GLN A 27 16.03 -21.12 12.16
C GLN A 27 16.80 -19.87 11.74
N ARG A 28 16.65 -19.45 10.47
CA ARG A 28 17.16 -18.16 10.03
C ARG A 28 16.14 -17.09 10.35
N SER A 29 16.19 -16.56 11.57
CA SER A 29 15.58 -15.26 11.86
C SER A 29 16.66 -14.18 11.72
N VAL A 30 16.97 -13.78 10.49
CA VAL A 30 17.58 -12.45 10.33
C VAL A 30 16.44 -11.46 10.51
N GLY A 31 16.23 -11.02 11.75
CA GLY A 31 15.30 -9.94 12.02
C GLY A 31 15.76 -8.73 11.21
N ILE A 32 14.88 -8.17 10.37
CA ILE A 32 15.19 -6.91 9.71
C ILE A 32 15.34 -5.87 10.83
N PRO A 33 16.49 -5.17 10.93
CA PRO A 33 16.72 -4.20 11.99
C PRO A 33 15.62 -3.16 11.94
N TYR A 34 14.88 -3.04 13.05
CA TYR A 34 13.76 -2.12 13.16
C TYR A 34 14.31 -0.71 13.42
N PRO A 35 13.82 0.34 12.73
CA PRO A 35 14.20 1.70 13.05
C PRO A 35 13.90 2.00 14.52
N ALA A 36 14.87 2.59 15.25
CA ALA A 36 14.69 2.92 16.67
C ALA A 36 13.53 3.90 16.90
N ASN A 37 13.26 4.79 15.93
CA ASN A 37 12.14 5.73 15.92
C ASN A 37 11.28 5.48 14.69
N ASN A 38 10.53 4.38 14.71
CA ASN A 38 9.72 3.96 13.58
C ASN A 38 8.38 4.71 13.51
N GLY A 39 8.11 5.38 12.39
CA GLY A 39 6.85 6.09 12.18
C GLY A 39 5.62 5.17 12.08
N TYR A 40 5.82 3.89 11.73
CA TYR A 40 4.73 2.92 11.69
C TYR A 40 4.07 2.71 13.05
N GLU A 41 4.84 2.79 14.14
CA GLU A 41 4.30 2.70 15.50
C GLU A 41 3.37 3.87 15.84
N ASP A 42 3.61 5.06 15.27
CA ASP A 42 2.67 6.18 15.39
C ASP A 42 1.37 5.92 14.61
N PHE A 43 1.44 5.25 13.46
CA PHE A 43 0.23 4.82 12.73
C PHE A 43 -0.58 3.82 13.57
N LEU A 44 0.08 2.88 14.25
CA LEU A 44 -0.59 1.94 15.15
C LEU A 44 -1.22 2.64 16.36
N ARG A 45 -0.58 3.67 16.92
CA ARG A 45 -1.17 4.51 17.99
C ARG A 45 -2.41 5.27 17.51
N ALA A 46 -2.48 5.62 16.23
CA ALA A 46 -3.66 6.25 15.66
C ALA A 46 -4.86 5.30 15.59
N VAL A 47 -4.67 3.99 15.36
CA VAL A 47 -5.73 3.00 15.15
C VAL A 47 -6.90 3.08 16.14
N PRO A 48 -6.68 3.03 17.48
CA PRO A 48 -7.77 3.08 18.44
C PRO A 48 -8.45 4.45 18.56
N LEU A 49 -7.85 5.51 18.00
CA LEU A 49 -8.32 6.89 18.11
C LEU A 49 -9.20 7.33 16.93
N VAL A 50 -9.26 6.50 15.87
CA VAL A 50 -9.99 6.82 14.65
C VAL A 50 -11.50 6.64 14.85
N SER A 51 -12.26 7.68 14.48
CA SER A 51 -13.72 7.60 14.43
C SER A 51 -14.16 6.76 13.24
N LYS A 52 -15.07 5.80 13.50
CA LYS A 52 -15.57 4.84 12.51
C LYS A 52 -16.79 5.33 11.74
N SER A 53 -17.29 6.53 12.04
CA SER A 53 -18.45 7.14 11.38
C SER A 53 -18.00 8.02 10.23
N ILE A 54 -17.93 7.45 9.02
CA ILE A 54 -17.68 8.25 7.80
C ILE A 54 -19.02 8.83 7.35
N PRO A 55 -19.06 10.11 6.94
CA PRO A 55 -20.17 10.65 6.16
C PRO A 55 -20.49 9.78 4.94
N GLU A 56 -21.67 9.96 4.36
CA GLU A 56 -21.98 9.29 3.11
C GLU A 56 -20.92 9.66 2.04
N LEU A 57 -20.41 8.66 1.31
CA LEU A 57 -19.27 8.84 0.38
C LEU A 57 -19.51 9.91 -0.70
N HIS A 58 -20.79 10.15 -1.02
CA HIS A 58 -21.27 11.12 -1.99
C HIS A 58 -21.92 12.34 -1.33
N SER A 59 -21.83 12.48 -0.01
CA SER A 59 -22.34 13.64 0.72
C SER A 59 -21.66 14.91 0.20
N THR A 60 -22.48 15.85 -0.25
CA THR A 60 -22.07 17.23 -0.55
C THR A 60 -22.10 18.12 0.70
N ASN A 61 -22.49 17.57 1.85
CA ASN A 61 -22.58 18.31 3.11
C ASN A 61 -21.20 18.51 3.73
N VAL A 62 -20.64 19.70 3.53
CA VAL A 62 -19.31 20.07 4.04
C VAL A 62 -19.24 20.04 5.56
N THR A 63 -20.34 20.34 6.25
CA THR A 63 -20.43 20.31 7.72
C THR A 63 -20.20 18.89 8.26
N GLU A 64 -20.71 17.86 7.58
CA GLU A 64 -20.45 16.46 7.95
C GLU A 64 -18.98 16.10 7.81
N TRP A 65 -18.34 16.53 6.72
CA TRP A 65 -16.91 16.32 6.50
C TRP A 65 -16.06 17.06 7.54
N GLN A 66 -16.39 18.30 7.88
CA GLN A 66 -15.72 19.06 8.94
C GLN A 66 -15.85 18.39 10.31
N SER A 67 -17.03 17.86 10.63
CA SER A 67 -17.27 17.08 11.86
C SER A 67 -16.45 15.80 11.89
N PHE A 68 -16.37 15.08 10.76
CA PHE A 68 -15.56 13.88 10.61
C PHE A 68 -14.06 14.16 10.78
N ILE A 69 -13.53 15.22 10.18
CA ILE A 69 -12.14 15.66 10.36
C ILE A 69 -11.88 16.00 11.82
N THR A 70 -12.77 16.77 12.44
CA THR A 70 -12.65 17.18 13.85
C THR A 70 -12.60 15.96 14.78
N SER A 71 -13.46 14.98 14.54
CA SER A 71 -13.51 13.73 15.30
C SER A 71 -12.24 12.88 15.17
N ASN A 72 -11.46 13.06 14.10
CA ASN A 72 -10.22 12.31 13.84
C ASN A 72 -8.94 13.11 14.11
N ARG A 73 -9.02 14.35 14.60
CA ARG A 73 -7.86 15.25 14.75
C ARG A 73 -6.72 14.64 15.58
N VAL A 74 -7.06 13.93 16.66
CA VAL A 74 -6.07 13.31 17.55
C VAL A 74 -5.38 12.14 16.84
N ALA A 75 -6.12 11.29 16.12
CA ALA A 75 -5.54 10.23 15.30
C ALA A 75 -4.62 10.80 14.21
N MET A 76 -5.05 11.86 13.52
CA MET A 76 -4.27 12.50 12.45
C MET A 76 -2.97 13.15 12.96
N THR A 77 -2.93 13.59 14.22
CA THR A 77 -1.70 14.09 14.86
C THR A 77 -0.64 12.99 14.93
N HIS A 78 -1.03 11.77 15.34
CA HIS A 78 -0.13 10.61 15.32
C HIS A 78 0.28 10.22 13.90
N VAL A 79 -0.66 10.22 12.94
CA VAL A 79 -0.34 9.91 11.54
C VAL A 79 0.70 10.90 10.99
N ARG A 80 0.51 12.20 11.18
CA ARG A 80 1.46 13.22 10.71
C ARG A 80 2.82 13.13 11.43
N ALA A 81 2.83 12.80 12.72
CA ALA A 81 4.08 12.52 13.45
C ALA A 81 4.82 11.31 12.87
N GLY A 82 4.10 10.25 12.51
CA GLY A 82 4.66 9.05 11.86
C GLY A 82 5.22 9.35 10.47
N LEU A 83 4.53 10.17 9.67
CA LEU A 83 5.00 10.64 8.37
C LEU A 83 6.31 11.46 8.46
N GLY A 84 6.64 12.01 9.63
CA GLY A 84 7.92 12.69 9.87
C GLY A 84 9.11 11.75 10.10
N LYS A 85 8.91 10.44 10.09
CA LYS A 85 9.91 9.43 10.48
C LYS A 85 10.10 8.38 9.37
N SER A 86 11.15 7.57 9.49
CA SER A 86 11.29 6.36 8.68
C SER A 86 10.27 5.33 9.13
N CYS A 87 9.49 4.79 8.19
CA CYS A 87 8.49 3.76 8.48
C CYS A 87 8.99 2.38 8.03
N LEU A 88 8.74 1.37 8.87
CA LEU A 88 8.89 -0.03 8.49
C LEU A 88 7.79 -0.81 9.20
N SER A 89 6.93 -1.50 8.47
CA SER A 89 5.86 -2.29 9.07
C SER A 89 6.45 -3.29 10.08
N SER A 90 5.78 -3.40 11.22
CA SER A 90 6.23 -4.26 12.31
C SER A 90 6.13 -5.73 11.91
N ASN A 91 7.18 -6.50 12.20
CA ASN A 91 7.18 -7.96 11.99
C ASN A 91 6.39 -8.67 13.09
N ARG A 92 5.82 -7.91 14.02
CA ARG A 92 5.04 -8.40 15.14
C ARG A 92 3.65 -8.78 14.64
N TYR A 93 3.55 -9.83 13.82
CA TYR A 93 2.29 -10.53 13.56
C TYR A 93 1.85 -11.37 14.76
N ASP A 94 2.02 -10.83 15.97
CA ASP A 94 1.34 -11.32 17.18
C ASP A 94 -0.07 -10.70 17.31
N PHE A 95 -0.57 -10.12 16.20
CA PHE A 95 -1.92 -9.61 16.15
C PHE A 95 -2.88 -10.79 16.29
N LYS A 96 -3.74 -10.72 17.31
CA LYS A 96 -4.97 -11.50 17.27
C LYS A 96 -5.73 -11.08 16.03
N THR A 97 -6.43 -12.00 15.38
CA THR A 97 -7.19 -11.72 14.13
C THR A 97 -8.09 -10.48 14.25
N THR A 98 -8.61 -10.20 15.45
CA THR A 98 -9.41 -9.01 15.77
C THR A 98 -8.64 -7.69 15.64
N ASP A 99 -7.36 -7.68 15.97
CA ASP A 99 -6.51 -6.49 15.95
C ASP A 99 -6.14 -6.12 14.51
N LEU A 100 -5.86 -7.13 13.68
CA LEU A 100 -5.62 -6.96 12.24
C LEU A 100 -6.85 -6.37 11.54
N ILE A 101 -8.05 -6.91 11.80
CA ILE A 101 -9.30 -6.39 11.22
C ILE A 101 -9.53 -4.93 11.65
N SER A 102 -9.28 -4.62 12.92
CA SER A 102 -9.42 -3.26 13.45
C SER A 102 -8.44 -2.28 12.80
N MET A 103 -7.18 -2.70 12.62
CA MET A 103 -6.16 -1.92 11.92
C MET A 103 -6.54 -1.64 10.47
N ILE A 104 -6.98 -2.67 9.73
CA ILE A 104 -7.41 -2.53 8.33
C ILE A 104 -8.55 -1.51 8.20
N GLY A 105 -9.52 -1.57 9.10
CA GLY A 105 -10.60 -0.57 9.15
C GLY A 105 -10.04 0.83 9.40
N ALA A 106 -9.26 1.00 10.47
CA ALA A 106 -8.70 2.29 10.89
C ALA A 106 -7.88 2.99 9.79
N PHE A 107 -7.04 2.27 9.05
CA PHE A 107 -6.22 2.89 7.99
C PHE A 107 -7.07 3.36 6.81
N LYS A 108 -8.16 2.65 6.48
CA LYS A 108 -9.13 3.14 5.49
C LYS A 108 -9.81 4.41 5.96
N TYR A 109 -10.22 4.46 7.23
CA TYR A 109 -10.80 5.66 7.84
C TYR A 109 -9.80 6.83 7.82
N ILE A 110 -8.51 6.61 8.09
CA ILE A 110 -7.45 7.62 7.93
C ILE A 110 -7.38 8.12 6.47
N GLY A 111 -7.42 7.21 5.48
CA GLY A 111 -7.50 7.59 4.07
C GLY A 111 -8.73 8.44 3.74
N HIS A 112 -9.88 8.12 4.33
CA HIS A 112 -11.08 8.95 4.22
C HIS A 112 -10.92 10.31 4.91
N THR A 113 -10.16 10.42 6.00
CA THR A 113 -9.90 11.70 6.66
C THR A 113 -9.06 12.62 5.77
N PHE A 114 -8.00 12.12 5.12
CA PHE A 114 -7.25 12.91 4.12
C PHE A 114 -8.12 13.34 2.94
N ARG A 115 -8.99 12.45 2.44
CA ARG A 115 -9.99 12.80 1.41
C ARG A 115 -10.94 13.89 1.89
N ALA A 116 -11.41 13.81 3.13
CA ALA A 116 -12.30 14.80 3.72
C ALA A 116 -11.63 16.17 3.83
N GLU A 117 -10.38 16.22 4.32
CA GLU A 117 -9.57 17.45 4.36
C GLU A 117 -9.46 18.07 2.96
N ALA A 118 -9.21 17.26 1.93
CA ALA A 118 -9.18 17.74 0.55
C ALA A 118 -10.52 18.27 0.04
N ILE A 119 -11.63 17.59 0.35
CA ILE A 119 -12.99 18.02 -0.04
C ILE A 119 -13.33 19.38 0.59
N VAL A 120 -13.09 19.52 1.90
CA VAL A 120 -13.37 20.77 2.63
C VAL A 120 -12.50 21.90 2.07
N ALA A 121 -11.21 21.65 1.85
CA ALA A 121 -10.31 22.64 1.29
C ALA A 121 -10.74 23.11 -0.11
N LEU A 122 -11.16 22.18 -0.99
CA LEU A 122 -11.69 22.55 -2.32
C LEU A 122 -12.97 23.39 -2.25
N HIS A 123 -13.85 23.10 -1.28
CA HIS A 123 -15.09 23.87 -1.10
C HIS A 123 -14.83 25.30 -0.60
N GLU A 124 -13.71 25.51 0.08
CA GLU A 124 -13.26 26.80 0.61
C GLU A 124 -12.28 27.52 -0.32
N ASP A 125 -12.18 27.08 -1.59
CA ASP A 125 -11.25 27.60 -2.60
C ASP A 125 -9.76 27.52 -2.20
N ARG A 126 -9.41 26.63 -1.26
CA ARG A 126 -8.04 26.36 -0.78
C ARG A 126 -7.42 25.19 -1.54
N THR A 127 -7.28 25.35 -2.86
CA THR A 127 -6.77 24.29 -3.76
C THR A 127 -5.40 23.74 -3.36
N ASN A 128 -4.51 24.60 -2.86
CA ASN A 128 -3.19 24.21 -2.36
C ASN A 128 -3.30 23.21 -1.19
N ASP A 129 -4.19 23.48 -0.24
CA ASP A 129 -4.38 22.63 0.94
C ASP A 129 -5.02 21.30 0.56
N ALA A 130 -5.90 21.30 -0.45
CA ALA A 130 -6.50 20.08 -0.97
C ALA A 130 -5.48 19.15 -1.65
N VAL A 131 -4.59 19.73 -2.45
CA VAL A 131 -3.49 19.01 -3.08
C VAL A 131 -2.56 18.46 -1.99
N ALA A 132 -2.20 19.28 -1.00
CA ALA A 132 -1.34 18.86 0.11
C ALA A 132 -1.95 17.69 0.89
N ALA A 133 -3.22 17.76 1.29
CA ALA A 133 -3.90 16.67 1.99
C ALA A 133 -3.94 15.37 1.16
N THR A 134 -4.15 15.47 -0.15
CA THR A 134 -4.10 14.31 -1.04
C THR A 134 -2.70 13.69 -1.08
N MET A 135 -1.65 14.51 -1.20
CA MET A 135 -0.27 14.04 -1.24
C MET A 135 0.18 13.44 0.10
N GLU A 136 -0.26 14.00 1.24
CA GLU A 136 -0.07 13.39 2.57
C GLU A 136 -0.72 12.00 2.64
N GLY A 137 -1.95 11.85 2.14
CA GLY A 137 -2.63 10.57 2.09
C GLY A 137 -1.93 9.54 1.20
N MET A 138 -1.42 9.96 0.04
CA MET A 138 -0.58 9.10 -0.82
C MET A 138 0.72 8.68 -0.15
N ARG A 139 1.37 9.61 0.57
CA ARG A 139 2.57 9.32 1.35
C ARG A 139 2.28 8.35 2.48
N PHE A 140 1.16 8.51 3.19
CA PHE A 140 0.71 7.57 4.22
C PHE A 140 0.49 6.17 3.66
N ALA A 141 -0.16 6.04 2.50
CA ALA A 141 -0.31 4.73 1.84
C ALA A 141 1.05 4.07 1.57
N ASN A 142 2.00 4.82 1.00
CA ASN A 142 3.33 4.30 0.71
C ASN A 142 4.09 3.88 2.00
N GLU A 143 4.16 4.77 3.00
CA GLU A 143 4.91 4.51 4.23
C GLU A 143 4.27 3.43 5.11
N SER A 144 2.93 3.28 5.08
CA SER A 144 2.24 2.23 5.83
C SER A 144 2.41 0.83 5.25
N SER A 145 2.83 0.71 3.99
CA SER A 145 3.16 -0.60 3.38
C SER A 145 4.65 -0.94 3.40
N ARG A 146 5.53 0.03 3.66
CA ARG A 146 6.98 -0.18 3.57
C ARG A 146 7.45 -1.32 4.49
N GLY A 147 8.03 -2.36 3.90
CA GLY A 147 8.51 -3.56 4.62
C GLY A 147 7.40 -4.46 5.20
N GLY A 148 6.14 -4.22 4.85
CA GLY A 148 5.00 -5.05 5.22
C GLY A 148 4.85 -6.29 4.35
N VAL A 149 3.78 -7.03 4.56
CA VAL A 149 3.39 -8.18 3.72
C VAL A 149 2.24 -7.79 2.79
N ILE A 150 1.59 -8.78 2.17
CA ILE A 150 0.51 -8.56 1.20
C ILE A 150 -0.65 -7.75 1.81
N ILE A 151 -0.95 -7.92 3.10
CA ILE A 151 -2.10 -7.26 3.73
C ILE A 151 -1.89 -5.74 3.89
N GLU A 152 -0.71 -5.28 4.31
CA GLU A 152 -0.39 -3.84 4.38
C GLU A 152 -0.32 -3.21 2.99
N ALA A 153 0.23 -3.92 2.01
CA ALA A 153 0.22 -3.46 0.62
C ALA A 153 -1.20 -3.32 0.07
N SER A 154 -2.08 -4.27 0.38
CA SER A 154 -3.50 -4.23 -0.01
C SER A 154 -4.23 -3.04 0.62
N LEU A 155 -3.89 -2.73 1.86
CA LEU A 155 -4.44 -1.60 2.60
C LEU A 155 -3.95 -0.27 2.03
N ALA A 156 -2.66 -0.16 1.72
CA ALA A 156 -2.08 1.00 1.05
C ALA A 156 -2.79 1.27 -0.29
N MET A 157 -2.98 0.25 -1.15
CA MET A 157 -3.74 0.39 -2.39
C MET A 157 -5.17 0.91 -2.17
N ALA A 158 -5.83 0.47 -1.10
CA ALA A 158 -7.17 0.96 -0.77
C ALA A 158 -7.14 2.45 -0.38
N VAL A 159 -6.16 2.87 0.42
CA VAL A 159 -5.96 4.29 0.77
C VAL A 159 -5.64 5.13 -0.47
N GLU A 160 -4.71 4.69 -1.32
CA GLU A 160 -4.40 5.36 -2.59
C GLU A 160 -5.66 5.58 -3.44
N LYS A 161 -6.48 4.54 -3.58
CA LYS A 161 -7.74 4.63 -4.32
C LYS A 161 -8.67 5.68 -3.71
N ILE A 162 -8.84 5.67 -2.38
CA ILE A 162 -9.73 6.60 -1.68
C ILE A 162 -9.32 8.06 -1.94
N VAL A 163 -8.03 8.38 -1.82
CA VAL A 163 -7.55 9.76 -1.98
C VAL A 163 -7.52 10.20 -3.43
N LEU A 164 -7.11 9.33 -4.37
CA LEU A 164 -7.04 9.67 -5.79
C LEU A 164 -8.40 9.80 -6.48
N GLU A 165 -9.43 9.11 -5.98
CA GLU A 165 -10.78 9.15 -6.55
C GLU A 165 -11.34 10.58 -6.60
N ARG A 166 -11.10 11.39 -5.56
CA ARG A 166 -11.57 12.78 -5.51
C ARG A 166 -10.59 13.77 -6.12
N PHE A 167 -9.29 13.49 -6.06
CA PHE A 167 -8.26 14.37 -6.61
C PHE A 167 -8.21 14.35 -8.15
N THR A 168 -8.44 13.18 -8.76
CA THR A 168 -8.25 13.02 -10.21
C THR A 168 -9.10 13.98 -11.06
N PRO A 169 -10.40 14.23 -10.75
CA PRO A 169 -11.20 15.22 -11.47
C PRO A 169 -10.72 16.66 -11.32
N THR A 170 -10.06 17.03 -10.21
CA THR A 170 -9.66 18.42 -9.91
C THR A 170 -8.38 18.83 -10.63
N ILE A 171 -7.68 17.89 -11.27
CA ILE A 171 -6.43 18.16 -11.99
C ILE A 171 -6.61 19.21 -13.08
N ALA A 172 -7.76 19.22 -13.75
CA ALA A 172 -8.06 20.18 -14.82
C ALA A 172 -8.11 21.63 -14.32
N ASP A 173 -8.40 21.83 -13.04
CA ASP A 173 -8.56 23.15 -12.42
C ASP A 173 -7.31 23.60 -11.66
N LEU A 174 -6.28 22.74 -11.55
CA LEU A 174 -5.04 23.10 -10.88
C LEU A 174 -4.29 24.18 -11.68
N ASP A 175 -3.70 25.11 -10.94
CA ASP A 175 -2.69 26.04 -11.45
C ASP A 175 -1.33 25.36 -11.65
N GLN A 176 -0.36 26.11 -12.16
CA GLN A 176 0.99 25.61 -12.46
C GLN A 176 1.74 25.16 -11.22
N GLY A 177 1.68 25.90 -10.11
CA GLY A 177 2.40 25.58 -8.89
C GLY A 177 1.88 24.31 -8.23
N ASN A 178 0.55 24.19 -8.10
CA ASN A 178 -0.12 23.03 -7.53
C ASN A 178 0.05 21.79 -8.40
N THR A 179 0.00 21.94 -9.73
CA THR A 179 0.27 20.85 -10.67
C THR A 179 1.71 20.35 -10.53
N ALA A 180 2.70 21.25 -10.52
CA ALA A 180 4.10 20.90 -10.36
C ALA A 180 4.39 20.22 -9.00
N PHE A 181 3.80 20.73 -7.93
CA PHE A 181 3.91 20.14 -6.59
C PHE A 181 3.36 18.71 -6.54
N ALA A 182 2.14 18.49 -7.05
CA ALA A 182 1.53 17.16 -7.08
C ALA A 182 2.33 16.18 -7.96
N LEU A 183 2.77 16.64 -9.14
CA LEU A 183 3.55 15.85 -10.08
C LEU A 183 4.87 15.38 -9.45
N SER A 184 5.63 16.31 -8.85
CA SER A 184 6.90 16.00 -8.20
C SER A 184 6.73 15.00 -7.05
N ASN A 185 5.70 15.16 -6.22
CA ASN A 185 5.43 14.23 -5.12
C ASN A 185 5.06 12.83 -5.62
N LEU A 186 4.20 12.71 -6.64
CA LEU A 186 3.83 11.40 -7.17
C LEU A 186 4.99 10.69 -7.88
N LEU A 187 5.86 11.42 -8.58
CA LEU A 187 7.07 10.84 -9.16
C LEU A 187 8.02 10.30 -8.09
N LYS A 188 8.29 11.07 -7.03
CA LYS A 188 9.09 10.63 -5.88
C LYS A 188 8.47 9.41 -5.18
N LEU A 189 7.14 9.37 -5.06
CA LEU A 189 6.44 8.22 -4.50
C LEU A 189 6.62 6.97 -5.37
N ASP A 190 6.53 7.10 -6.70
CA ASP A 190 6.73 5.98 -7.62
C ASP A 190 8.18 5.44 -7.56
N GLU A 191 9.17 6.32 -7.45
CA GLU A 191 10.59 5.95 -7.27
C GLU A 191 10.84 5.22 -5.95
N SER A 192 10.16 5.63 -4.87
CA SER A 192 10.35 5.06 -3.53
C SER A 192 9.44 3.87 -3.20
N ALA A 193 8.55 3.51 -4.14
CA ALA A 193 7.54 2.47 -3.95
C ALA A 193 8.19 1.10 -3.78
N PRO A 194 7.74 0.28 -2.83
CA PRO A 194 8.25 -1.08 -2.69
C PRO A 194 7.98 -1.92 -3.94
N ALA A 195 8.96 -2.73 -4.34
CA ALA A 195 8.77 -3.73 -5.38
C ALA A 195 7.78 -4.81 -4.91
N ILE A 196 6.95 -5.32 -5.82
CA ILE A 196 5.93 -6.30 -5.45
C ILE A 196 6.54 -7.61 -4.92
N GLU A 197 7.67 -8.02 -5.49
CA GLU A 197 8.47 -9.17 -5.05
C GLU A 197 8.85 -9.05 -3.57
N GLY A 198 9.13 -7.83 -3.10
CA GLY A 198 9.45 -7.57 -1.70
C GLY A 198 8.32 -7.96 -0.73
N PHE A 199 7.06 -7.79 -1.13
CA PHE A 199 5.92 -8.22 -0.29
C PHE A 199 5.81 -9.75 -0.21
N PHE A 200 6.05 -10.46 -1.33
CA PHE A 200 6.00 -11.93 -1.34
C PHE A 200 7.16 -12.55 -0.56
N GLU A 201 8.37 -12.04 -0.75
CA GLU A 201 9.53 -12.44 0.05
C GLU A 201 9.27 -12.22 1.54
N ARG A 202 8.64 -11.09 1.88
CA ARG A 202 8.31 -10.76 3.26
C ARG A 202 7.24 -11.69 3.84
N GLU A 203 6.20 -11.97 3.07
CA GLU A 203 5.15 -12.91 3.44
C GLU A 203 5.74 -14.31 3.73
N GLU A 204 6.64 -14.81 2.88
CA GLU A 204 7.29 -16.11 3.10
C GLU A 204 8.20 -16.11 4.34
N GLN A 205 8.94 -15.02 4.57
CA GLN A 205 9.76 -14.86 5.79
C GLN A 205 8.90 -14.90 7.05
N VAL A 206 7.77 -14.17 7.07
CA VAL A 206 6.81 -14.19 8.19
C VAL A 206 6.22 -15.58 8.36
N ARG A 207 5.81 -16.23 7.27
CA ARG A 207 5.26 -17.60 7.29
C ARG A 207 6.22 -18.61 7.90
N HIS A 208 7.52 -18.47 7.64
CA HIS A 208 8.57 -19.30 8.25
C HIS A 208 8.82 -19.00 9.74
N GLN A 209 8.50 -17.79 10.21
CA GLN A 209 8.70 -17.38 11.61
C GLN A 209 7.53 -17.79 12.52
N PHE A 210 6.30 -17.66 12.05
CA PHE A 210 5.10 -17.80 12.90
C PHE A 210 4.50 -19.19 12.94
N ALA A 211 4.73 -20.00 11.92
CA ALA A 211 4.13 -21.31 11.89
C ALA A 211 5.04 -22.30 12.61
N ASP A 212 4.56 -22.85 13.75
CA ASP A 212 5.06 -24.13 14.25
C ASP A 212 5.18 -25.07 13.04
N ARG A 213 6.31 -25.75 12.90
CA ARG A 213 6.65 -26.48 11.67
C ARG A 213 5.52 -27.39 11.15
N TRP A 214 4.73 -27.94 12.08
CA TRP A 214 3.52 -28.70 11.79
C TRP A 214 2.32 -27.87 11.35
N GLN A 215 2.07 -26.70 11.95
CA GLN A 215 1.04 -25.76 11.49
C GLN A 215 1.36 -25.21 10.09
N TYR A 216 2.63 -24.95 9.78
CA TYR A 216 3.06 -24.56 8.42
C TYR A 216 2.74 -25.67 7.41
N LEU A 217 3.11 -26.91 7.77
CA LEU A 217 2.88 -28.07 6.94
C LEU A 217 1.38 -28.32 6.75
N LEU A 218 0.58 -28.26 7.81
CA LEU A 218 -0.87 -28.42 7.78
C LEU A 218 -1.57 -27.28 7.02
N TYR A 219 -1.10 -26.03 7.14
CA TYR A 219 -1.59 -24.91 6.35
C TYR A 219 -1.31 -25.12 4.86
N ARG A 220 -0.09 -25.54 4.50
CA ARG A 220 0.32 -25.79 3.12
C ARG A 220 -0.43 -26.95 2.48
N VAL A 221 -0.77 -27.98 3.27
CA VAL A 221 -1.54 -29.14 2.82
C VAL A 221 -3.06 -28.84 2.83
N GLY A 222 -3.56 -28.14 3.84
CA GLY A 222 -4.99 -27.92 4.11
C GLY A 222 -5.63 -26.74 3.37
N VAL A 223 -4.93 -25.60 3.23
CA VAL A 223 -5.41 -24.46 2.41
C VAL A 223 -5.17 -24.71 0.92
N GLY A 224 -4.28 -25.67 0.61
CA GLY A 224 -3.93 -26.07 -0.74
C GLY A 224 -3.02 -25.04 -1.42
N ARG A 225 -1.89 -25.50 -1.99
CA ARG A 225 -0.96 -24.64 -2.75
C ARG A 225 -1.64 -23.83 -3.85
N LYS A 226 -2.74 -24.34 -4.40
CA LYS A 226 -3.55 -23.64 -5.41
C LYS A 226 -4.16 -22.35 -4.87
N THR A 227 -4.81 -22.39 -3.70
CA THR A 227 -5.46 -21.22 -3.09
C THR A 227 -4.46 -20.10 -2.77
N ILE A 228 -3.26 -20.46 -2.28
CA ILE A 228 -2.20 -19.47 -1.99
C ILE A 228 -1.76 -18.79 -3.29
N ARG A 229 -1.45 -19.57 -4.33
CA ARG A 229 -1.07 -19.03 -5.65
C ARG A 229 -2.16 -18.18 -6.27
N ASP A 230 -3.41 -18.64 -6.22
CA ASP A 230 -4.55 -17.90 -6.74
C ASP A 230 -4.71 -16.53 -6.02
N ASN A 231 -4.43 -16.46 -4.72
CA ASN A 231 -4.44 -15.21 -3.96
C ASN A 231 -3.25 -14.29 -4.30
N GLU A 232 -2.04 -14.86 -4.44
CA GLU A 232 -0.84 -14.13 -4.85
C GLU A 232 -1.01 -13.53 -6.27
N ASP A 233 -1.58 -14.29 -7.20
CA ASP A 233 -1.88 -13.83 -8.56
C ASP A 233 -2.95 -12.74 -8.59
N ARG A 234 -4.01 -12.88 -7.79
CA ARG A 234 -5.03 -11.82 -7.63
C ARG A 234 -4.43 -10.55 -7.07
N PHE A 235 -3.58 -10.67 -6.03
CA PHE A 235 -2.87 -9.54 -5.45
C PHE A 235 -1.95 -8.89 -6.49
N ARG A 236 -1.15 -9.66 -7.22
CA ARG A 236 -0.27 -9.16 -8.28
C ARG A 236 -1.02 -8.35 -9.32
N LYS A 237 -2.14 -8.89 -9.81
CA LYS A 237 -3.00 -8.17 -10.75
C LYS A 237 -3.56 -6.87 -10.15
N ALA A 238 -4.04 -6.90 -8.91
CA ALA A 238 -4.56 -5.72 -8.24
C ALA A 238 -3.48 -4.65 -8.01
N PHE A 239 -2.28 -5.07 -7.61
CA PHE A 239 -1.12 -4.20 -7.41
C PHE A 239 -0.68 -3.51 -8.69
N GLN A 240 -0.50 -4.27 -9.77
CA GLN A 240 -0.18 -3.72 -11.09
C GLN A 240 -1.26 -2.73 -11.54
N GLN A 241 -2.55 -3.03 -11.33
CA GLN A 241 -3.63 -2.10 -11.62
C GLN A 241 -3.58 -0.81 -10.79
N SER A 242 -3.23 -0.89 -9.50
CA SER A 242 -3.05 0.30 -8.66
C SER A 242 -1.91 1.19 -9.17
N VAL A 243 -0.76 0.58 -9.48
CA VAL A 243 0.40 1.28 -10.06
C VAL A 243 0.03 1.96 -11.38
N VAL A 244 -0.67 1.27 -12.28
CA VAL A 244 -1.12 1.86 -13.56
C VAL A 244 -2.09 3.03 -13.33
N LYS A 245 -3.01 2.93 -12.36
CA LYS A 245 -3.92 4.04 -12.03
C LYS A 245 -3.15 5.25 -11.53
N ARG A 246 -2.16 5.06 -10.64
CA ARG A 246 -1.29 6.15 -10.16
C ARG A 246 -0.49 6.77 -11.31
N LYS A 247 0.10 5.96 -12.20
CA LYS A 247 0.82 6.44 -13.39
C LYS A 247 -0.08 7.24 -14.35
N LYS A 248 -1.35 6.87 -14.49
CA LYS A 248 -2.32 7.67 -15.26
C LYS A 248 -2.58 9.05 -14.64
N VAL A 249 -2.57 9.17 -13.31
CA VAL A 249 -2.66 10.46 -12.62
C VAL A 249 -1.41 11.30 -12.89
N VAL A 250 -0.21 10.70 -12.83
CA VAL A 250 1.05 11.38 -13.21
C VAL A 250 1.00 11.89 -14.65
N ILE A 251 0.53 11.09 -15.60
CA ILE A 251 0.36 11.52 -17.01
C ILE A 251 -0.61 12.71 -17.10
N ARG A 252 -1.73 12.70 -16.39
CA ARG A 252 -2.70 13.82 -16.40
C ARG A 252 -2.08 15.09 -15.84
N LEU A 253 -1.31 15.01 -14.76
CA LEU A 253 -0.59 16.15 -14.20
C LEU A 253 0.48 16.68 -15.17
N ALA A 254 1.25 15.80 -15.80
CA ALA A 254 2.25 16.20 -16.80
C ALA A 254 1.61 16.88 -18.01
N LYS A 255 0.47 16.38 -18.48
CA LYS A 255 -0.35 17.02 -19.53
C LYS A 255 -0.83 18.40 -19.13
N ARG A 256 -1.37 18.51 -17.91
CA ARG A 256 -1.81 19.79 -17.35
C ARG A 256 -0.64 20.77 -17.26
N MET A 257 0.53 20.29 -16.88
CA MET A 257 1.73 21.13 -16.79
C MET A 257 2.17 21.64 -18.17
N HIS A 258 2.16 20.77 -19.17
CA HIS A 258 2.44 21.19 -20.54
C HIS A 258 1.43 22.22 -21.05
N GLU A 259 0.13 22.01 -20.80
CA GLU A 259 -0.94 22.93 -21.19
C GLU A 259 -0.76 24.32 -20.56
N LEU A 260 -0.52 24.38 -19.25
CA LEU A 260 -0.31 25.64 -18.53
C LEU A 260 0.96 26.37 -18.99
N THR A 261 2.00 25.65 -19.39
CA THR A 261 3.28 26.23 -19.81
C THR A 261 3.27 26.69 -21.28
N HIS A 262 2.61 25.92 -22.15
CA HIS A 262 2.69 26.11 -23.61
C HIS A 262 1.37 26.60 -24.24
N GLY A 263 0.29 26.74 -23.46
CA GLY A 263 -1.03 27.16 -23.92
C GLY A 263 -1.76 26.13 -24.80
N LYS A 264 -1.27 24.89 -24.88
CA LYS A 264 -1.86 23.80 -25.68
C LYS A 264 -1.73 22.43 -24.98
N PRO A 265 -2.72 21.53 -25.12
CA PRO A 265 -2.65 20.21 -24.49
C PRO A 265 -1.53 19.35 -25.10
N ALA A 266 -0.88 18.53 -24.28
CA ALA A 266 0.09 17.53 -24.76
C ALA A 266 -0.63 16.36 -25.44
N ALA A 267 -0.16 15.99 -26.64
CA ALA A 267 -0.72 14.93 -27.47
C ALA A 267 0.06 13.61 -27.38
N SER A 268 1.33 13.66 -26.95
CA SER A 268 2.25 12.53 -26.96
C SER A 268 3.27 12.57 -25.81
N TRP A 269 4.00 11.47 -25.62
CA TRP A 269 5.09 11.41 -24.64
C TRP A 269 6.22 12.41 -24.92
N SER A 270 6.51 12.71 -26.19
CA SER A 270 7.56 13.68 -26.55
C SER A 270 7.21 15.12 -26.17
N ASP A 271 5.93 15.41 -25.90
CA ASP A 271 5.52 16.74 -25.43
C ASP A 271 5.81 16.93 -23.93
N VAL A 272 5.94 15.83 -23.16
CA VAL A 272 6.13 15.90 -21.69
C VAL A 272 7.47 15.37 -21.22
N VAL A 273 8.21 14.65 -22.08
CA VAL A 273 9.54 14.10 -21.79
C VAL A 273 10.59 14.91 -22.56
N PRO A 274 11.72 15.30 -21.94
CA PRO A 274 12.07 15.06 -20.53
C PRO A 274 11.59 16.17 -19.57
N GLU A 275 10.91 17.20 -20.07
CA GLU A 275 10.66 18.45 -19.35
C GLU A 275 9.87 18.27 -18.05
N PHE A 276 8.76 17.51 -18.09
CA PHE A 276 7.87 17.31 -16.93
C PHE A 276 7.98 15.91 -16.31
N VAL A 277 8.39 14.92 -17.10
CA VAL A 277 8.60 13.54 -16.67
C VAL A 277 9.93 13.04 -17.25
N PRO A 278 10.80 12.37 -16.47
CA PRO A 278 12.13 11.99 -16.94
C PRO A 278 12.13 10.97 -18.08
N ALA A 279 11.13 10.09 -18.14
CA ALA A 279 10.98 9.06 -19.17
C ALA A 279 9.52 8.60 -19.30
N PRO A 280 9.12 7.95 -20.41
CA PRO A 280 7.80 7.33 -20.53
C PRO A 280 7.54 6.34 -19.39
N LEU A 281 6.40 6.48 -18.70
CA LEU A 281 6.06 5.62 -17.56
C LEU A 281 5.68 4.22 -18.04
N ILE A 282 6.36 3.18 -17.54
CA ILE A 282 6.13 1.78 -17.95
C ILE A 282 4.98 1.14 -17.17
N ASP A 283 4.10 0.42 -17.86
CA ASP A 283 3.08 -0.45 -17.29
C ASP A 283 3.73 -1.76 -16.80
N PRO A 284 3.70 -2.06 -15.50
CA PRO A 284 4.36 -3.25 -14.93
C PRO A 284 3.74 -4.58 -15.39
N SER A 285 2.57 -4.58 -16.03
CA SER A 285 1.92 -5.79 -16.54
C SER A 285 2.26 -6.11 -18.00
N THR A 286 2.69 -5.11 -18.78
CA THR A 286 2.97 -5.27 -20.21
C THR A 286 4.40 -4.91 -20.61
N GLU A 287 5.18 -4.32 -19.71
CA GLU A 287 6.54 -3.80 -19.94
C GLU A 287 6.60 -2.75 -21.06
N ARG A 288 5.46 -2.14 -21.39
CA ARG A 288 5.32 -1.09 -22.40
C ARG A 288 4.95 0.24 -21.75
N PRO A 289 5.21 1.38 -22.39
CA PRO A 289 4.72 2.66 -21.91
C PRO A 289 3.21 2.64 -21.69
N VAL A 290 2.76 3.18 -20.56
CA VAL A 290 1.34 3.42 -20.28
C VAL A 290 0.78 4.27 -21.43
N ARG A 291 -0.38 3.86 -21.95
CA ARG A 291 -1.00 4.53 -23.09
C ARG A 291 -1.21 6.03 -22.80
N PHE A 292 -0.60 6.86 -23.62
CA PHE A 292 -0.82 8.31 -23.61
C PHE A 292 -2.11 8.59 -24.39
N THR A 293 -3.24 8.69 -23.69
CA THR A 293 -4.52 9.05 -24.29
C THR A 293 -4.62 10.56 -24.42
N PRO A 294 -4.94 11.12 -25.61
CA PRO A 294 -5.18 12.55 -25.81
C PRO A 294 -6.13 13.14 -24.77
#